data_AF-A0A1Y2D089-F1
#
_entry.id   AF-A0A1Y2D089-F1
#
_cell.length_a   1.000
_cell.length_b   1.000
_cell.length_c   1.000
_cell.angle_alpha   90.00
_cell.angle_beta   90.00
_cell.angle_gamma   90.00
#
_symmetry.space_group_name_H-M   'P 1'
#
loop_
_entity.id
_entity.type
_entity.pdbx_description
1 polymer ?
#
loop_
_entity_poly.entity_id
_entity_poly.type
_entity_poly.pdbx_seq_one_letter_code
_entity_poly.pdbx_strand_id
1 'polypeptide(L)'
;MSLQNGLTAIVDGSSPPFVFGTFDYLCAQAPLPLCSLVASSQSPSPTEPLCYARNIEIGGGSYLLFEPATLFVQIIALIMTLVMIYYIRSKYTAVGRKEIVMFFYMYAATIIVDFLLIGTIIPPASIVYKYFTALHAGLFVSTFWCLMYNGIVGFQWTEDGTPQSLWTLRLSTLAVLLITFTVSILTFFNLGGLSSAAPMGLFIMYLILPAIFLITYLVLQITLVLTTLDDRWPLGDLLFSFFFFLIGIVLEFVIGPQLCELATHYVDGMFFGHIGTLLGIMLVYKFWDSITKEDLEFAVSGKANVWEARNPLLEDDLPATFGGPKNEAW
;
A
#
# COMPACT_ATOMS: atom_id res chain seq x y z
N MET A 1 35.07 20.11 6.37
CA MET A 1 34.71 20.96 5.22
C MET A 1 34.09 20.19 4.05
N SER A 2 34.24 18.85 3.95
CA SER A 2 33.65 18.04 2.87
C SER A 2 32.19 17.60 3.08
N LEU A 3 31.63 17.71 4.29
CA LEU A 3 30.25 17.31 4.60
C LEU A 3 29.23 18.45 4.43
N GLN A 4 29.69 19.70 4.40
CA GLN A 4 28.82 20.87 4.20
C GLN A 4 28.55 21.10 2.71
N ASN A 5 29.53 20.80 1.86
CA ASN A 5 29.39 20.88 0.40
C ASN A 5 28.48 19.78 -0.19
N GLY A 6 28.37 18.63 0.50
CA GLY A 6 27.43 17.57 0.10
C GLY A 6 25.98 17.89 0.42
N LEU A 7 25.72 18.78 1.39
CA LEU A 7 24.37 19.21 1.78
C LEU A 7 23.92 20.47 1.03
N THR A 8 24.85 21.35 0.64
CA THR A 8 24.53 22.49 -0.24
C THR A 8 24.35 22.10 -1.71
N ALA A 9 24.78 20.90 -2.11
CA ALA A 9 24.45 20.30 -3.41
C ALA A 9 23.09 19.58 -3.42
N ILE A 10 22.37 19.51 -2.28
CA ILE A 10 21.03 18.89 -2.20
C ILE A 10 19.94 19.85 -2.74
N VAL A 11 20.28 21.14 -2.90
CA VAL A 11 19.36 22.16 -3.41
C VAL A 11 20.01 22.82 -4.63
N ASP A 12 20.08 22.09 -5.74
CA ASP A 12 20.33 22.72 -7.03
C ASP A 12 19.18 23.70 -7.31
N GLY A 13 19.54 24.94 -7.66
CA GLY A 13 18.61 26.07 -7.88
C GLY A 13 17.67 25.92 -9.08
N SER A 14 17.46 24.70 -9.57
CA SER A 14 16.53 24.34 -10.64
C SER A 14 15.17 23.85 -10.12
N SER A 15 15.08 23.42 -8.86
CA SER A 15 13.82 22.96 -8.28
C SER A 15 12.92 24.15 -7.86
N PRO A 16 11.62 24.17 -8.26
CA PRO A 16 10.70 25.21 -7.83
C PRO A 16 10.50 25.14 -6.32
N PRO A 17 10.32 26.28 -5.61
CA PRO A 17 10.08 26.25 -4.17
C PRO A 17 8.76 25.54 -3.85
N PHE A 18 8.70 24.87 -2.70
CA PHE A 18 7.45 24.27 -2.22
C PHE A 18 6.40 25.34 -1.91
N VAL A 19 5.28 25.29 -2.62
CA VAL A 19 4.12 26.17 -2.40
C VAL A 19 2.88 25.34 -2.12
N PHE A 20 2.25 25.61 -0.97
CA PHE A 20 1.06 24.90 -0.52
C PHE A 20 -0.09 25.03 -1.53
N GLY A 21 -0.72 23.91 -1.89
CA GLY A 21 -1.84 23.87 -2.83
C GLY A 21 -1.46 23.75 -4.30
N THR A 22 -0.16 23.63 -4.61
CA THR A 22 0.35 23.42 -5.97
C THR A 22 1.15 22.12 -6.04
N PHE A 23 1.22 21.52 -7.24
CA PHE A 23 1.99 20.30 -7.47
C PHE A 23 3.35 20.56 -8.14
N ASP A 24 3.74 21.82 -8.34
CA ASP A 24 4.98 22.19 -9.05
C ASP A 24 6.21 21.53 -8.43
N TYR A 25 6.33 21.56 -7.10
CA TYR A 25 7.43 20.89 -6.41
C TYR A 25 7.40 19.37 -6.61
N LEU A 26 6.26 18.71 -6.37
CA LEU A 26 6.19 17.25 -6.43
C LEU A 26 6.44 16.73 -7.84
N CYS A 27 5.85 17.39 -8.85
CA CYS A 27 5.96 17.01 -10.25
C CYS A 27 7.34 17.29 -10.86
N ALA A 28 8.08 18.26 -10.32
CA ALA A 28 9.46 18.49 -10.69
C ALA A 28 10.40 17.38 -10.17
N GLN A 29 10.06 16.75 -9.04
CA GLN A 29 10.91 15.75 -8.37
C GLN A 29 10.67 14.33 -8.89
N ALA A 30 9.41 13.96 -9.17
CA ALA A 30 9.03 12.63 -9.61
C ALA A 30 7.87 12.68 -10.64
N PRO A 31 7.89 11.86 -11.70
CA PRO A 31 6.85 11.82 -12.73
C PRO A 31 5.60 11.07 -12.26
N LEU A 32 4.85 11.65 -11.33
CA LEU A 32 3.57 11.08 -10.87
C LEU A 32 2.52 11.10 -12.00
N PRO A 33 1.60 10.12 -12.07
CA PRO A 33 0.54 10.09 -13.10
C PRO A 33 -0.31 11.37 -13.17
N LEU A 34 -0.54 12.03 -12.04
CA LEU A 34 -1.31 13.28 -11.98
C LEU A 34 -0.60 14.48 -12.62
N CYS A 35 0.72 14.44 -12.75
CA CYS A 35 1.52 15.59 -13.16
C CYS A 35 1.27 16.02 -14.59
N SER A 36 0.92 15.08 -15.48
CA SER A 36 0.57 15.40 -16.86
C SER A 36 -0.78 16.12 -17.01
N LEU A 37 -1.61 16.13 -15.96
CA LEU A 37 -2.96 16.70 -15.97
C LEU A 37 -3.10 17.99 -15.15
N VAL A 38 -2.11 18.30 -14.31
CA VAL A 38 -2.08 19.49 -13.47
C VAL A 38 -1.23 20.56 -14.15
N ALA A 39 -1.80 21.75 -14.35
CA ALA A 39 -1.07 22.88 -14.91
C ALA A 39 -0.17 23.52 -13.85
N SER A 40 0.96 24.06 -14.29
CA SER A 40 1.85 24.80 -13.40
C SER A 40 1.22 26.11 -12.95
N SER A 41 1.61 26.60 -11.78
CA SER A 41 1.24 27.95 -11.32
C SER A 41 1.91 29.06 -12.13
N GLN A 42 3.05 28.75 -12.78
CA GLN A 42 3.87 29.72 -13.51
C GLN A 42 3.65 29.69 -15.03
N SER A 43 3.17 28.57 -15.56
CA SER A 43 2.94 28.37 -17.00
C SER A 43 1.68 27.54 -17.26
N PRO A 44 0.95 27.78 -18.37
CA PRO A 44 -0.22 26.98 -18.73
C PRO A 44 0.12 25.54 -19.15
N SER A 45 1.41 25.21 -19.32
CA SER A 45 1.87 23.84 -19.53
C SER A 45 2.02 23.07 -18.20
N PRO A 46 1.84 21.74 -18.22
CA PRO A 46 2.16 20.88 -17.08
C PRO A 46 3.63 20.99 -16.69
N THR A 47 3.93 20.82 -15.40
CA THR A 47 5.30 20.82 -14.87
C THR A 47 5.97 19.50 -15.25
N GLU A 48 7.10 19.59 -15.94
CA GLU A 48 7.91 18.43 -16.32
C GLU A 48 8.91 18.05 -15.21
N PRO A 49 9.21 16.76 -15.04
CA PRO A 49 10.21 16.31 -14.08
C PRO A 49 11.61 16.79 -14.49
N LEU A 50 12.44 17.17 -13.51
CA LEU A 50 13.83 17.59 -13.74
C LEU A 50 14.68 16.45 -14.28
N CYS A 51 14.41 15.23 -13.83
CA CYS A 51 15.11 14.02 -14.24
C CYS A 51 14.14 12.84 -14.16
N TYR A 52 14.17 11.96 -15.16
CA TYR A 52 13.38 10.74 -15.21
C TYR A 52 14.17 9.60 -15.87
N ALA A 53 13.78 8.36 -15.61
CA ALA A 53 14.47 7.20 -16.18
C ALA A 53 14.29 7.12 -17.70
N ARG A 54 15.32 6.63 -18.40
CA ARG A 54 15.30 6.52 -19.87
C ARG A 54 14.19 5.56 -20.33
N ASN A 55 13.44 6.01 -21.32
CA ASN A 55 12.38 5.22 -21.96
C ASN A 55 12.98 4.10 -22.81
N ILE A 56 12.30 2.97 -22.86
CA ILE A 56 12.66 1.84 -23.73
C ILE A 56 11.65 1.76 -24.87
N GLU A 57 12.17 1.70 -26.09
CA GLU A 57 11.34 1.48 -27.28
C GLU A 57 11.16 -0.02 -27.52
N ILE A 58 9.91 -0.47 -27.58
CA ILE A 58 9.55 -1.87 -27.85
C ILE A 58 9.01 -1.96 -29.28
N GLY A 59 9.41 -3.01 -30.02
CA GLY A 59 8.86 -3.29 -31.35
C GLY A 59 9.32 -2.32 -32.45
N GLY A 60 10.58 -1.88 -32.43
CA GLY A 60 11.18 -1.06 -33.48
C GLY A 60 10.67 0.39 -33.55
N GLY A 61 10.25 0.96 -32.41
CA GLY A 61 9.78 2.35 -32.29
C GLY A 61 8.26 2.53 -32.27
N SER A 62 7.48 1.44 -32.24
CA SER A 62 6.01 1.50 -32.23
C SER A 62 5.41 1.76 -30.85
N TYR A 63 6.11 1.39 -29.77
CA TYR A 63 5.67 1.61 -28.40
C TYR A 63 6.81 2.14 -27.52
N LEU A 64 6.53 3.22 -26.78
CA LEU A 64 7.45 3.81 -25.81
C LEU A 64 7.02 3.38 -24.41
N LEU A 65 7.84 2.58 -23.74
CA LEU A 65 7.66 2.20 -22.35
C LEU A 65 8.39 3.22 -21.46
N PHE A 66 7.61 3.95 -20.69
CA PHE A 66 8.12 4.88 -19.67
C PHE A 66 8.45 4.11 -18.38
N GLU A 67 9.54 4.50 -17.72
CA GLU A 67 9.98 4.00 -16.40
C GLU A 67 10.00 2.47 -16.20
N PRO A 68 10.77 1.72 -17.02
CA PRO A 68 10.84 0.26 -16.94
C PRO A 68 11.30 -0.27 -15.57
N ALA A 69 12.20 0.45 -14.89
CA ALA A 69 12.71 0.05 -13.57
C ALA A 69 11.60 0.06 -12.51
N THR A 70 10.79 1.12 -12.49
CA THR A 70 9.66 1.27 -11.56
C THR A 70 8.59 0.22 -11.82
N LEU A 71 8.26 -0.04 -13.10
CA LEU A 71 7.31 -1.10 -13.48
C LEU A 71 7.74 -2.49 -13.00
N PHE A 72 9.05 -2.78 -13.02
CA PHE A 72 9.57 -4.04 -12.50
C PHE A 72 9.33 -4.19 -10.98
N VAL A 73 9.55 -3.12 -10.22
CA VAL A 73 9.24 -3.10 -8.77
C VAL A 73 7.74 -3.27 -8.53
N GLN A 74 6.89 -2.64 -9.34
CA GLN A 74 5.43 -2.80 -9.22
C GLN A 74 4.97 -4.24 -9.48
N ILE A 75 5.59 -4.96 -10.42
CA ILE A 75 5.32 -6.39 -10.63
C ILE A 75 5.69 -7.19 -9.38
N ILE A 76 6.87 -6.95 -8.79
CA ILE A 76 7.28 -7.60 -7.54
C ILE A 76 6.30 -7.25 -6.41
N ALA A 77 5.90 -5.98 -6.29
CA ALA A 77 4.97 -5.52 -5.29
C ALA A 77 3.60 -6.21 -5.42
N LEU A 78 3.11 -6.39 -6.64
CA LEU A 78 1.86 -7.10 -6.92
C LEU A 78 1.97 -8.59 -6.53
N ILE A 79 3.06 -9.27 -6.92
CA ILE A 79 3.30 -10.68 -6.55
C ILE A 79 3.35 -10.83 -5.02
N MET A 80 4.12 -9.98 -4.33
CA MET A 80 4.22 -10.00 -2.88
C MET A 80 2.86 -9.73 -2.21
N THR A 81 2.07 -8.82 -2.76
CA THR A 81 0.71 -8.54 -2.27
C THR A 81 -0.21 -9.76 -2.39
N LEU A 82 -0.15 -10.48 -3.52
CA LEU A 82 -0.91 -11.73 -3.71
C LEU A 82 -0.49 -12.83 -2.72
N VAL A 83 0.82 -12.96 -2.47
CA VAL A 83 1.36 -13.91 -1.47
C VAL A 83 0.86 -13.56 -0.07
N MET A 84 0.88 -12.28 0.32
CA MET A 84 0.34 -11.84 1.63
C MET A 84 -1.15 -12.14 1.74
N ILE A 85 -1.95 -11.85 0.71
CA ILE A 85 -3.39 -12.18 0.68
C ILE A 85 -3.61 -13.68 0.87
N TYR A 86 -2.81 -14.54 0.23
CA TYR A 86 -2.89 -15.99 0.40
C TYR A 86 -2.65 -16.41 1.85
N TYR A 87 -1.58 -15.92 2.48
CA TYR A 87 -1.27 -16.26 3.87
C TYR A 87 -2.33 -15.76 4.85
N ILE A 88 -2.85 -14.54 4.67
CA ILE A 88 -3.93 -14.02 5.53
C ILE A 88 -5.17 -14.92 5.44
N ARG A 89 -5.52 -15.36 4.23
CA ARG A 89 -6.69 -16.24 4.02
C ARG A 89 -6.50 -17.65 4.55
N SER A 90 -5.27 -18.12 4.72
CA SER A 90 -4.99 -19.42 5.33
C SER A 90 -5.23 -19.45 6.86
N LYS A 91 -5.32 -18.28 7.53
CA LYS A 91 -5.67 -18.23 8.97
C LYS A 91 -7.18 -18.37 9.16
N TYR A 92 -7.62 -19.19 10.13
CA TYR A 92 -9.04 -19.48 10.35
C TYR A 92 -9.73 -18.57 11.37
N THR A 93 -9.04 -18.15 12.43
CA THR A 93 -9.60 -17.44 13.60
C THR A 93 -9.00 -16.06 13.88
N ALA A 94 -8.20 -15.52 12.95
CA ALA A 94 -7.50 -14.24 13.15
C ALA A 94 -8.45 -13.03 13.14
N VAL A 95 -8.23 -12.15 14.12
CA VAL A 95 -8.95 -10.87 14.26
C VAL A 95 -8.63 -9.93 13.09
N GLY A 96 -9.65 -9.31 12.52
CA GLY A 96 -9.58 -8.36 11.41
C GLY A 96 -9.27 -9.01 10.06
N ARG A 97 -9.35 -10.34 9.93
CA ARG A 97 -8.88 -11.06 8.73
C ARG A 97 -9.54 -10.58 7.45
N LYS A 98 -10.85 -10.34 7.45
CA LYS A 98 -11.56 -9.95 6.21
C LYS A 98 -11.33 -8.47 5.88
N GLU A 99 -11.15 -7.66 6.91
CA GLU A 99 -10.94 -6.21 6.89
C GLU A 99 -9.54 -5.89 6.36
N ILE A 100 -8.51 -6.60 6.81
CA ILE A 100 -7.13 -6.40 6.34
C ILE A 100 -6.94 -6.92 4.91
N VAL A 101 -7.62 -8.01 4.54
CA VAL A 101 -7.64 -8.49 3.15
C VAL A 101 -8.21 -7.44 2.21
N MET A 102 -9.22 -6.67 2.64
CA MET A 102 -9.76 -5.57 1.85
C MET A 102 -8.74 -4.45 1.64
N PHE A 103 -7.89 -4.14 2.64
CA PHE A 103 -6.77 -3.21 2.46
C PHE A 103 -5.80 -3.69 1.38
N PHE A 104 -5.37 -4.96 1.42
CA PHE A 104 -4.47 -5.50 0.38
C PHE A 104 -5.11 -5.59 -1.01
N TYR A 105 -6.43 -5.79 -1.10
CA TYR A 105 -7.14 -5.70 -2.39
C TYR A 105 -7.14 -4.26 -2.95
N MET A 106 -7.33 -3.24 -2.11
CA MET A 106 -7.24 -1.85 -2.55
C MET A 106 -5.82 -1.46 -2.95
N TYR A 107 -4.81 -1.94 -2.21
CA TYR A 107 -3.41 -1.74 -2.58
C TYR A 107 -3.07 -2.41 -3.92
N ALA A 108 -3.49 -3.67 -4.13
CA ALA A 108 -3.30 -4.36 -5.41
C ALA A 108 -4.00 -3.63 -6.57
N ALA A 109 -5.23 -3.15 -6.37
CA ALA A 109 -5.94 -2.36 -7.37
C ALA A 109 -5.22 -1.04 -7.68
N THR A 110 -4.65 -0.38 -6.67
CA THR A 110 -3.86 0.85 -6.84
C THR A 110 -2.62 0.58 -7.71
N ILE A 111 -1.83 -0.46 -7.40
CA ILE A 111 -0.65 -0.85 -8.20
C ILE A 111 -1.05 -1.15 -9.65
N ILE A 112 -2.15 -1.89 -9.87
CA ILE A 112 -2.57 -2.25 -11.23
C ILE A 112 -2.90 -1.01 -12.05
N VAL A 113 -3.64 -0.05 -11.49
CA VAL A 113 -3.97 1.19 -12.20
C VAL A 113 -2.73 2.06 -12.40
N ASP A 114 -1.86 2.13 -11.40
CA ASP A 114 -0.60 2.87 -11.48
C ASP A 114 0.32 2.32 -12.58
N PHE A 115 0.45 1.00 -12.68
CA PHE A 115 1.20 0.31 -13.73
C PHE A 115 0.71 0.67 -15.14
N LEU A 116 -0.61 0.79 -15.33
CA LEU A 116 -1.21 1.19 -16.61
C LEU A 116 -0.91 2.65 -16.98
N LEU A 117 -0.80 3.53 -15.97
CA LEU A 117 -0.57 4.96 -16.16
C LEU A 117 0.90 5.29 -16.34
N ILE A 118 1.77 4.82 -15.44
CA ILE A 118 3.22 5.04 -15.49
C ILE A 118 3.81 4.34 -16.70
N GLY A 119 3.40 3.10 -16.98
CA GLY A 119 3.94 2.35 -18.12
C GLY A 119 3.45 2.80 -19.49
N THR A 120 2.77 3.94 -19.57
CA THR A 120 2.26 4.58 -20.80
C THR A 120 1.39 3.67 -21.67
N ILE A 121 0.84 2.59 -21.10
CA ILE A 121 -0.13 1.70 -21.76
C ILE A 121 -1.38 2.50 -22.12
N ILE A 122 -1.77 3.38 -21.21
CA ILE A 122 -2.74 4.44 -21.47
C ILE A 122 -1.94 5.73 -21.73
N PRO A 123 -1.90 6.24 -22.98
CA PRO A 123 -1.12 7.43 -23.28
C PRO A 123 -1.79 8.69 -22.70
N PRO A 124 -1.01 9.67 -22.21
CA PRO A 124 -1.53 10.91 -21.61
C PRO A 124 -2.30 11.78 -22.60
N ALA A 125 -2.09 11.61 -23.91
CA ALA A 125 -2.85 12.30 -24.95
C ALA A 125 -4.32 11.84 -25.04
N SER A 126 -4.65 10.65 -24.50
CA SER A 126 -6.01 10.13 -24.55
C SER A 126 -6.90 10.75 -23.47
N ILE A 127 -8.17 10.98 -23.79
CA ILE A 127 -9.15 11.43 -22.78
C ILE A 127 -9.36 10.40 -21.66
N VAL A 128 -9.13 9.12 -21.97
CA VAL A 128 -9.25 8.00 -21.03
C VAL A 128 -8.24 8.13 -19.88
N TYR A 129 -7.06 8.71 -20.15
CA TYR A 129 -6.03 8.93 -19.14
C TYR A 129 -6.54 9.76 -17.96
N LYS A 130 -7.39 10.77 -18.19
CA LYS A 130 -7.97 11.60 -17.13
C LYS A 130 -8.83 10.79 -16.15
N TYR A 131 -9.63 9.85 -16.68
CA TYR A 131 -10.49 9.00 -15.86
C TYR A 131 -9.67 7.99 -15.05
N PHE A 132 -8.68 7.35 -15.66
CA PHE A 132 -7.82 6.40 -14.95
C PHE A 132 -6.93 7.08 -13.91
N THR A 133 -6.44 8.29 -14.18
CA THR A 133 -5.68 9.07 -13.20
C THR A 133 -6.53 9.50 -12.02
N ALA A 134 -7.79 9.88 -12.26
CA ALA A 134 -8.73 10.16 -11.19
C ALA A 134 -9.08 8.89 -10.38
N LEU A 135 -9.21 7.74 -11.05
CA LEU A 135 -9.41 6.45 -10.39
C LEU A 135 -8.20 6.08 -9.54
N HIS A 136 -6.98 6.28 -10.04
CA HIS A 136 -5.75 6.05 -9.29
C HIS A 136 -5.69 6.90 -8.01
N ALA A 137 -5.97 8.21 -8.12
CA ALA A 137 -6.03 9.10 -6.96
C ALA A 137 -7.09 8.64 -5.94
N GLY A 138 -8.28 8.22 -6.41
CA GLY A 138 -9.32 7.67 -5.54
C GLY A 138 -8.92 6.37 -4.85
N LEU A 139 -8.32 5.43 -5.58
CA LEU A 139 -7.84 4.16 -5.05
C LEU A 139 -6.72 4.37 -4.02
N PHE A 140 -5.77 5.26 -4.32
CA PHE A 140 -4.69 5.65 -3.42
C PHE A 140 -5.23 6.17 -2.08
N VAL A 141 -6.07 7.21 -2.08
CA VAL A 141 -6.65 7.78 -0.86
C VAL A 141 -7.52 6.77 -0.10
N SER A 142 -8.30 5.96 -0.84
CA SER A 142 -9.14 4.92 -0.24
C SER A 142 -8.32 3.78 0.40
N THR A 143 -7.12 3.50 -0.09
CA THR A 143 -6.19 2.53 0.51
C THR A 143 -5.72 2.99 1.87
N PHE A 144 -5.37 4.27 2.03
CA PHE A 144 -5.03 4.86 3.33
C PHE A 144 -6.23 4.91 4.28
N TRP A 145 -7.44 5.18 3.77
CA TRP A 145 -8.66 5.07 4.58
C TRP A 145 -8.86 3.65 5.10
N CYS A 146 -8.72 2.63 4.23
CA CYS A 146 -8.78 1.22 4.64
C CYS A 146 -7.74 0.92 5.72
N LEU A 147 -6.50 1.40 5.58
CA LEU A 147 -5.46 1.22 6.58
C LEU A 147 -5.88 1.81 7.93
N MET A 148 -6.35 3.06 7.94
CA MET A 148 -6.83 3.72 9.16
C MET A 148 -8.00 2.98 9.80
N TYR A 149 -8.99 2.54 9.00
CA TYR A 149 -10.13 1.78 9.51
C TYR A 149 -9.69 0.46 10.14
N ASN A 150 -8.73 -0.26 9.54
CA ASN A 150 -8.13 -1.45 10.16
C ASN A 150 -7.48 -1.13 11.53
N GLY A 151 -6.99 0.09 11.72
CA GLY A 151 -6.57 0.62 13.02
C GLY A 151 -7.66 0.63 14.08
N ILE A 152 -8.87 0.99 13.69
CA ILE A 152 -10.04 1.09 14.58
C ILE A 152 -10.56 -0.30 14.95
N VAL A 153 -10.52 -1.26 14.01
CA VAL A 153 -10.99 -2.64 14.22
C VAL A 153 -10.23 -3.32 15.37
N GLY A 154 -8.96 -2.99 15.58
CA GLY A 154 -8.17 -3.51 16.70
C GLY A 154 -8.75 -3.22 18.09
N PHE A 155 -9.54 -2.15 18.24
CA PHE A 155 -10.22 -1.80 19.49
C PHE A 155 -11.56 -2.52 19.70
N GLN A 156 -11.96 -3.37 18.75
CA GLN A 156 -13.19 -4.18 18.81
C GLN A 156 -14.48 -3.35 19.05
N TRP A 157 -14.51 -2.09 18.58
CA TRP A 157 -15.71 -1.24 18.71
C TRP A 157 -16.93 -1.83 17.99
N THR A 158 -16.69 -2.55 16.90
CA THR A 158 -17.64 -3.46 16.27
C THR A 158 -17.03 -4.84 16.30
N GLU A 159 -17.82 -5.86 16.64
CA GLU A 159 -17.38 -7.25 16.59
C GLU A 159 -16.79 -7.56 15.21
N ASP A 160 -15.55 -8.02 15.20
CA ASP A 160 -14.80 -8.35 13.99
C ASP A 160 -15.52 -9.43 13.16
N GLY A 161 -15.47 -9.30 11.83
CA GLY A 161 -16.08 -10.26 10.92
C GLY A 161 -17.61 -10.24 10.87
N THR A 162 -18.27 -9.41 11.68
CA THR A 162 -19.72 -9.16 11.57
C THR A 162 -20.06 -8.51 10.23
N PRO A 163 -21.27 -8.76 9.69
CA PRO A 163 -21.70 -8.09 8.46
C PRO A 163 -21.69 -6.56 8.61
N GLN A 164 -21.94 -6.04 9.82
CA GLN A 164 -21.90 -4.60 10.10
C GLN A 164 -20.49 -4.02 9.96
N SER A 165 -19.46 -4.64 10.55
CA SER A 165 -18.05 -4.25 10.36
C SER A 165 -17.69 -4.20 8.86
N LEU A 166 -18.00 -5.28 8.13
CA LEU A 166 -17.61 -5.39 6.72
C LEU A 166 -18.34 -4.40 5.81
N TRP A 167 -19.63 -4.18 6.00
CA TRP A 167 -20.39 -3.24 5.19
C TRP A 167 -20.02 -1.79 5.49
N THR A 168 -19.73 -1.46 6.76
CA THR A 168 -19.26 -0.10 7.10
C THR A 168 -17.88 0.18 6.53
N LEU A 169 -16.94 -0.77 6.59
CA LEU A 169 -15.67 -0.66 5.88
C LEU A 169 -15.88 -0.48 4.37
N ARG A 170 -16.67 -1.36 3.73
CA ARG A 170 -16.88 -1.30 2.26
C ARG A 170 -17.53 0.00 1.80
N LEU A 171 -18.59 0.43 2.45
CA LEU A 171 -19.33 1.63 2.08
C LEU A 171 -18.52 2.89 2.38
N SER A 172 -17.80 2.95 3.49
CA SER A 172 -16.94 4.10 3.81
C SER A 172 -15.76 4.21 2.85
N THR A 173 -15.09 3.10 2.53
CA THR A 173 -14.02 3.10 1.53
C THR A 173 -14.54 3.48 0.14
N LEU A 174 -15.71 2.96 -0.26
CA LEU A 174 -16.35 3.35 -1.52
C LEU A 174 -16.70 4.83 -1.55
N ALA A 175 -17.20 5.38 -0.43
CA ALA A 175 -17.51 6.81 -0.34
C ALA A 175 -16.25 7.67 -0.49
N VAL A 176 -15.15 7.33 0.20
CA VAL A 176 -13.87 8.06 0.06
C VAL A 176 -13.32 7.97 -1.36
N LEU A 177 -13.41 6.80 -1.99
CA LEU A 177 -13.02 6.60 -3.38
C LEU A 177 -13.84 7.50 -4.31
N LEU A 178 -15.17 7.48 -4.19
CA LEU A 178 -16.07 8.27 -5.05
C LEU A 178 -15.87 9.78 -4.85
N ILE A 179 -15.74 10.24 -3.60
CA ILE A 179 -15.49 11.66 -3.31
C ILE A 179 -14.18 12.11 -3.96
N THR A 180 -13.10 11.37 -3.74
CA THR A 180 -11.78 11.70 -4.29
C THR A 180 -11.77 11.62 -5.82
N PHE A 181 -12.43 10.62 -6.39
CA PHE A 181 -12.59 10.45 -7.83
C PHE A 181 -13.34 11.64 -8.46
N THR A 182 -14.46 12.05 -7.87
CA THR A 182 -15.24 13.20 -8.34
C THR A 182 -14.43 14.50 -8.25
N VAL A 183 -13.74 14.76 -7.13
CA VAL A 183 -12.88 15.95 -6.98
C VAL A 183 -11.76 15.96 -8.02
N SER A 184 -11.13 14.80 -8.26
CA SER A 184 -10.06 14.67 -9.26
C SER A 184 -10.56 14.92 -10.68
N ILE A 185 -11.68 14.31 -11.07
CA ILE A 185 -12.30 14.54 -12.40
C ILE A 185 -12.68 15.99 -12.60
N LEU A 186 -13.37 16.61 -11.63
CA LEU A 186 -13.78 18.00 -11.74
C LEU A 186 -12.56 18.94 -11.90
N THR A 187 -11.45 18.62 -11.21
CA THR A 187 -10.18 19.34 -11.35
C THR A 187 -9.59 19.19 -12.75
N PHE A 188 -9.51 17.96 -13.29
CA PHE A 188 -8.90 17.69 -14.61
C PHE A 188 -9.72 18.21 -15.80
N PHE A 189 -11.03 18.40 -15.63
CA PHE A 189 -11.92 19.00 -16.63
C PHE A 189 -12.17 20.51 -16.42
N ASN A 190 -11.61 21.11 -15.37
CA ASN A 190 -11.85 22.51 -14.99
C ASN A 190 -13.36 22.83 -14.82
N LEU A 191 -14.09 21.95 -14.12
CA LEU A 191 -15.53 22.07 -13.90
C LEU A 191 -15.85 22.39 -12.44
N GLY A 192 -16.96 23.09 -12.21
CA GLY A 192 -17.50 23.32 -10.86
C GLY A 192 -16.65 24.23 -9.96
N GLY A 193 -15.89 25.16 -10.55
CA GLY A 193 -15.01 26.08 -9.81
C GLY A 193 -13.67 25.46 -9.38
N LEU A 194 -13.46 24.16 -9.63
CA LEU A 194 -12.17 23.50 -9.51
C LEU A 194 -11.41 23.68 -10.82
N SER A 195 -10.13 24.02 -10.73
CA SER A 195 -9.26 24.19 -11.90
C SER A 195 -7.96 23.43 -11.71
N SER A 196 -7.48 22.86 -12.81
CA SER A 196 -6.15 22.25 -12.93
C SER A 196 -5.01 23.25 -12.67
N ALA A 197 -5.24 24.56 -12.88
CA ALA A 197 -4.25 25.61 -12.58
C ALA A 197 -4.15 25.97 -11.09
N ALA A 198 -5.20 25.67 -10.30
CA ALA A 198 -5.22 25.89 -8.86
C ALA A 198 -5.82 24.66 -8.16
N PRO A 199 -5.10 23.52 -8.16
CA PRO A 199 -5.61 22.21 -7.76
C PRO A 199 -5.64 22.02 -6.24
N MET A 200 -6.08 23.04 -5.48
CA MET A 200 -6.08 23.02 -4.01
C MET A 200 -6.88 21.85 -3.43
N GLY A 201 -8.07 21.57 -4.01
CA GLY A 201 -8.91 20.45 -3.57
C GLY A 201 -8.24 19.10 -3.78
N LEU A 202 -7.59 18.91 -4.93
CA LEU A 202 -6.82 17.70 -5.24
C LEU A 202 -5.60 17.57 -4.31
N PHE A 203 -4.91 18.67 -4.02
CA PHE A 203 -3.76 18.70 -3.11
C PHE A 203 -4.12 18.22 -1.71
N ILE A 204 -5.23 18.73 -1.15
CA ILE A 204 -5.70 18.33 0.18
C ILE A 204 -6.08 16.84 0.20
N MET A 205 -6.83 16.39 -0.80
CA MET A 205 -7.30 15.00 -0.87
C MET A 205 -6.16 14.01 -1.12
N TYR A 206 -5.19 14.35 -1.97
CA TYR A 206 -4.13 13.43 -2.40
C TYR A 206 -2.94 13.40 -1.44
N LEU A 207 -2.60 14.50 -0.76
CA LEU A 207 -1.44 14.56 0.14
C LEU A 207 -1.84 14.62 1.61
N ILE A 208 -2.63 15.62 1.99
CA ILE A 208 -2.90 15.92 3.40
C ILE A 208 -3.77 14.83 4.03
N LEU A 209 -4.82 14.40 3.33
CA LEU A 209 -5.77 13.44 3.88
C LEU A 209 -5.15 12.04 4.11
N PRO A 210 -4.41 11.44 3.16
CA PRO A 210 -3.64 10.21 3.40
C PRO A 210 -2.65 10.32 4.56
N ALA A 211 -1.97 11.46 4.70
CA ALA A 211 -1.05 11.69 5.82
C ALA A 211 -1.79 11.68 7.18
N ILE A 212 -2.97 12.30 7.25
CA ILE A 212 -3.82 12.25 8.46
C ILE A 212 -4.26 10.81 8.76
N PHE A 213 -4.69 10.05 7.76
CA PHE A 213 -5.10 8.66 7.93
C PHE A 213 -3.95 7.77 8.42
N LEU A 214 -2.75 7.96 7.87
CA LEU A 214 -1.55 7.24 8.29
C LEU A 214 -1.15 7.57 9.74
N ILE A 215 -1.10 8.85 10.11
CA ILE A 215 -0.75 9.28 11.47
C ILE A 215 -1.78 8.74 12.46
N THR A 216 -3.07 8.82 12.12
CA THR A 216 -4.16 8.28 12.95
C THR A 216 -3.99 6.77 13.15
N TYR A 217 -3.71 6.02 12.08
CA TYR A 217 -3.41 4.59 12.16
C TYR A 217 -2.26 4.30 13.12
N LEU A 218 -1.14 5.03 13.01
CA LEU A 218 0.03 4.84 13.86
C LEU A 218 -0.29 5.09 15.34
N VAL A 219 -0.98 6.19 15.66
CA VAL A 219 -1.36 6.52 17.04
C VAL A 219 -2.28 5.45 17.62
N LEU A 220 -3.28 5.00 16.84
CA LEU A 220 -4.20 3.94 17.24
C LEU A 220 -3.47 2.63 17.54
N GLN A 221 -2.58 2.19 16.65
CA GLN A 221 -1.86 0.92 16.81
C GLN A 221 -0.82 0.97 17.92
N ILE A 222 -0.10 2.09 18.08
CA ILE A 222 0.82 2.28 19.22
C ILE A 222 0.04 2.21 20.53
N THR A 223 -1.12 2.86 20.61
CA THR A 223 -1.96 2.84 21.81
C THR A 223 -2.39 1.41 22.12
N LEU A 224 -2.91 0.68 21.13
CA LEU A 224 -3.34 -0.72 21.29
C LEU A 224 -2.23 -1.61 21.83
N VAL A 225 -1.03 -1.54 21.25
CA VAL A 225 0.09 -2.38 21.70
C VAL A 225 0.54 -2.01 23.11
N LEU A 226 0.59 -0.72 23.44
CA LEU A 226 1.05 -0.29 24.76
C LEU A 226 0.06 -0.55 25.90
N THR A 227 -1.25 -0.54 25.61
CA THR A 227 -2.28 -0.73 26.63
C THR A 227 -2.74 -2.18 26.78
N THR A 228 -2.75 -2.93 25.68
CA THR A 228 -3.49 -4.22 25.61
C THR A 228 -2.57 -5.43 25.50
N LEU A 229 -1.40 -5.30 24.88
CA LEU A 229 -0.48 -6.43 24.65
C LEU A 229 0.66 -6.47 25.68
N ASP A 230 0.95 -7.66 26.17
CA ASP A 230 2.11 -7.92 27.03
C ASP A 230 3.42 -7.98 26.22
N ASP A 231 3.36 -8.53 25.00
CA ASP A 231 4.51 -8.56 24.07
C ASP A 231 4.59 -7.26 23.25
N ARG A 232 5.72 -6.56 23.39
CA ARG A 232 5.99 -5.30 22.69
C ARG A 232 6.81 -5.49 21.41
N TRP A 233 7.19 -6.71 21.07
CA TRP A 233 7.89 -7.00 19.82
C TRP A 233 7.17 -6.48 18.56
N PRO A 234 5.81 -6.54 18.44
CA PRO A 234 5.09 -5.98 17.29
C PRO A 234 5.30 -4.47 17.10
N LEU A 235 5.64 -3.73 18.15
CA LEU A 235 5.90 -2.29 18.06
C LEU A 235 7.09 -2.01 17.12
N GLY A 236 8.09 -2.90 17.10
CA GLY A 236 9.22 -2.83 16.18
C GLY A 236 8.79 -2.89 14.72
N ASP A 237 7.93 -3.85 14.35
CA ASP A 237 7.42 -3.98 12.99
C ASP A 237 6.65 -2.73 12.54
N LEU A 238 5.84 -2.15 13.44
CA LEU A 238 5.10 -0.92 13.17
C LEU A 238 6.02 0.30 12.96
N LEU A 239 7.04 0.46 13.82
CA LEU A 239 7.99 1.57 13.69
C LEU A 239 8.87 1.43 12.44
N PHE A 240 9.34 0.22 12.13
CA PHE A 240 10.10 -0.02 10.90
C PHE A 240 9.23 0.21 9.67
N SER A 241 7.94 -0.16 9.70
CA SER A 241 7.01 0.12 8.61
C SER A 241 6.97 1.61 8.28
N PHE A 242 6.75 2.45 9.30
CA PHE A 242 6.73 3.89 9.13
C PHE A 242 8.07 4.46 8.68
N PHE A 243 9.17 3.94 9.23
CA PHE A 243 10.52 4.34 8.86
C PHE A 243 10.83 4.08 7.38
N PHE A 244 10.55 2.88 6.86
CA PHE A 244 10.78 2.58 5.44
C PHE A 244 9.86 3.37 4.52
N PHE A 245 8.61 3.62 4.93
CA PHE A 245 7.70 4.48 4.19
C PHE A 245 8.21 5.93 4.11
N LEU A 246 8.65 6.50 5.24
CA LEU A 246 9.23 7.85 5.26
C LEU A 246 10.51 7.95 4.43
N ILE A 247 11.40 6.96 4.50
CA ILE A 247 12.58 6.91 3.65
C ILE A 247 12.18 6.87 2.18
N GLY A 248 11.15 6.08 1.82
CA GLY A 248 10.59 6.05 0.47
C GLY A 248 10.18 7.45 0.00
N ILE A 249 9.38 8.17 0.79
CA ILE A 249 8.95 9.55 0.50
C ILE A 249 10.15 10.49 0.32
N VAL A 250 11.16 10.40 1.18
CA VAL A 250 12.34 11.26 1.11
C VAL A 250 13.16 10.95 -0.15
N LEU A 251 13.37 9.68 -0.48
CA LEU A 251 14.10 9.28 -1.68
C LEU A 251 13.36 9.71 -2.95
N GLU A 252 12.03 9.69 -2.95
CA GLU A 252 11.19 10.08 -4.08
C GLU A 252 11.13 11.61 -4.26
N PHE A 253 10.78 12.37 -3.21
CA PHE A 253 10.46 13.80 -3.33
C PHE A 253 11.56 14.77 -2.89
N VAL A 254 12.64 14.31 -2.27
CA VAL A 254 13.74 15.17 -1.80
C VAL A 254 15.04 14.91 -2.54
N ILE A 255 15.35 13.63 -2.82
CA ILE A 255 16.62 13.20 -3.43
C ILE A 255 16.41 12.63 -4.85
N GLY A 256 15.18 12.64 -5.36
CA GLY A 256 14.78 11.98 -6.61
C GLY A 256 15.65 12.36 -7.82
N PRO A 257 15.77 13.66 -8.17
CA PRO A 257 16.57 14.11 -9.30
C PRO A 257 18.06 13.76 -9.16
N GLN A 258 18.61 13.90 -7.95
CA GLN A 258 20.03 13.60 -7.69
C GLN A 258 20.30 12.10 -7.83
N LEU A 259 19.39 11.24 -7.37
CA LEU A 259 19.49 9.79 -7.58
C LEU A 259 19.42 9.45 -9.06
N CYS A 260 18.56 10.14 -9.81
CA CYS A 260 18.40 9.95 -11.24
C CYS A 260 19.66 10.35 -12.04
N GLU A 261 20.33 11.45 -11.68
CA GLU A 261 21.61 11.84 -12.28
C GLU A 261 22.75 10.88 -11.89
N LEU A 262 22.81 10.50 -10.60
CA LEU A 262 23.83 9.57 -10.09
C LEU A 262 23.70 8.18 -10.74
N ALA A 263 22.47 7.73 -10.99
CA ALA A 263 22.18 6.48 -11.67
C ALA A 263 22.23 6.60 -13.20
N THR A 264 22.71 7.71 -13.76
CA THR A 264 22.81 7.95 -15.22
C THR A 264 21.49 7.70 -15.97
N HIS A 265 20.37 8.10 -15.36
CA HIS A 265 19.00 7.94 -15.87
C HIS A 265 18.56 6.48 -16.08
N TYR A 266 19.15 5.51 -15.39
CA TYR A 266 18.62 4.13 -15.37
C TYR A 266 17.54 3.93 -14.32
N VAL A 267 17.64 4.64 -13.20
CA VAL A 267 16.77 4.53 -12.03
C VAL A 267 16.46 5.95 -11.56
N ASP A 268 15.25 6.19 -11.07
CA ASP A 268 14.75 7.48 -10.63
C ASP A 268 14.21 7.42 -9.18
N GLY A 269 13.63 8.53 -8.70
CA GLY A 269 13.03 8.61 -7.37
C GLY A 269 11.84 7.67 -7.17
N MET A 270 11.00 7.49 -8.20
CA MET A 270 9.81 6.62 -8.13
C MET A 270 10.20 5.17 -7.82
N PHE A 271 11.25 4.65 -8.45
CA PHE A 271 11.76 3.30 -8.18
C PHE A 271 12.02 3.07 -6.68
N PHE A 272 12.74 3.99 -6.03
CA PHE A 272 13.03 3.88 -4.59
C PHE A 272 11.80 4.15 -3.73
N GLY A 273 10.92 5.07 -4.14
CA GLY A 273 9.64 5.33 -3.48
C GLY A 273 8.74 4.09 -3.42
N HIS A 274 8.60 3.36 -4.54
CA HIS A 274 7.86 2.11 -4.60
C HIS A 274 8.50 0.99 -3.77
N ILE A 275 9.83 0.88 -3.72
CA ILE A 275 10.52 -0.07 -2.83
C ILE A 275 10.24 0.26 -1.36
N GLY A 276 10.38 1.52 -0.96
CA GLY A 276 10.10 1.97 0.39
C GLY A 276 8.65 1.72 0.80
N THR A 277 7.71 1.98 -0.10
CA THR A 277 6.28 1.71 0.09
C THR A 277 6.00 0.21 0.22
N LEU A 278 6.58 -0.62 -0.66
CA LEU A 278 6.44 -2.07 -0.59
C LEU A 278 6.97 -2.62 0.75
N LEU A 279 8.17 -2.22 1.17
CA LEU A 279 8.75 -2.61 2.45
C LEU A 279 7.89 -2.16 3.63
N GLY A 280 7.38 -0.92 3.58
CA GLY A 280 6.45 -0.41 4.58
C GLY A 280 5.21 -1.30 4.71
N ILE A 281 4.58 -1.66 3.60
CA ILE A 281 3.37 -2.50 3.57
C ILE A 281 3.66 -3.95 4.00
N MET A 282 4.82 -4.50 3.64
CA MET A 282 5.25 -5.81 4.13
C MET A 282 5.40 -5.84 5.65
N LEU A 283 5.85 -4.74 6.25
CA LEU A 283 5.94 -4.63 7.71
C LEU A 283 4.60 -4.36 8.37
N VAL A 284 3.65 -3.67 7.71
CA VAL A 284 2.24 -3.64 8.16
C VAL A 284 1.65 -5.04 8.19
N TYR A 285 1.92 -5.85 7.17
CA TYR A 285 1.51 -7.26 7.16
C TYR A 285 2.14 -8.05 8.32
N LYS A 286 3.46 -7.91 8.53
CA LYS A 286 4.14 -8.58 9.66
C LYS A 286 3.62 -8.13 11.01
N PHE A 287 3.33 -6.84 11.17
CA PHE A 287 2.69 -6.30 12.37
C PHE A 287 1.35 -6.99 12.63
N TRP A 288 0.47 -7.05 11.62
CA TRP A 288 -0.82 -7.73 11.72
C TRP A 288 -0.67 -9.24 12.01
N ASP A 289 0.28 -9.90 11.36
CA ASP A 289 0.57 -11.32 11.57
C ASP A 289 1.05 -11.58 13.01
N SER A 290 1.88 -10.67 13.55
CA SER A 290 2.45 -10.77 14.89
C SER A 290 1.44 -10.61 16.01
N ILE A 291 0.40 -9.78 15.82
CA ILE A 291 -0.68 -9.62 16.82
C ILE A 291 -1.74 -10.73 16.72
N THR A 292 -1.66 -11.62 15.72
CA THR A 292 -2.63 -12.71 15.46
C THR A 292 -1.96 -14.10 15.48
N LYS A 293 -0.95 -14.28 16.34
CA LYS A 293 -0.13 -15.52 16.41
C LYS A 293 -0.84 -16.70 17.09
N GLU A 294 -1.80 -16.45 17.97
CA GLU A 294 -2.38 -17.44 18.91
C GLU A 294 -3.31 -18.48 18.24
N ASP A 295 -3.59 -18.36 16.95
CA ASP A 295 -4.52 -19.27 16.27
C ASP A 295 -3.89 -20.60 15.83
N LEU A 296 -2.57 -20.68 15.70
CA LEU A 296 -1.88 -21.87 15.17
C LEU A 296 -1.57 -22.92 16.25
N GLU A 297 -1.57 -22.55 17.53
CA GLU A 297 -1.36 -23.49 18.64
C GLU A 297 -2.57 -24.39 18.88
N PHE A 298 -3.78 -23.93 18.55
CA PHE A 298 -5.00 -24.74 18.66
C PHE A 298 -5.23 -25.69 17.48
N ALA A 299 -4.52 -25.50 16.35
CA ALA A 299 -4.60 -26.37 15.18
C ALA A 299 -3.74 -27.65 15.29
N VAL A 300 -2.85 -27.73 16.29
CA VAL A 300 -2.08 -28.95 16.62
C VAL A 300 -2.69 -29.62 17.87
N SER A 301 -3.95 -30.03 17.75
CA SER A 301 -4.52 -31.04 18.64
C SER A 301 -5.34 -32.08 17.87
N GLY A 302 -4.86 -32.47 16.68
CA GLY A 302 -5.31 -33.68 15.97
C GLY A 302 -4.64 -34.98 16.45
N LYS A 303 -3.72 -34.89 17.42
CA LYS A 303 -3.14 -36.02 18.15
C LYS A 303 -3.17 -35.79 19.67
N ALA A 304 -4.29 -35.31 20.21
CA ALA A 304 -4.54 -35.40 21.64
C ALA A 304 -5.23 -36.73 21.98
N ASN A 305 -4.50 -37.84 21.83
CA ASN A 305 -4.78 -39.08 22.58
C ASN A 305 -3.68 -39.28 23.62
N VAL A 306 -3.34 -38.24 24.38
CA VAL A 306 -2.39 -38.35 25.50
C VAL A 306 -3.12 -38.61 26.83
N TRP A 307 -4.46 -38.53 26.85
CA TRP A 307 -5.27 -38.73 28.06
C TRP A 307 -6.34 -39.84 27.93
N GLU A 308 -6.09 -40.88 27.14
CA GLU A 308 -6.67 -42.18 27.53
C GLU A 308 -5.93 -42.63 28.80
N ALA A 309 -6.38 -42.11 29.95
CA ALA A 309 -6.12 -42.73 31.22
C ALA A 309 -6.73 -44.13 31.15
N ARG A 310 -5.92 -45.14 30.80
CA ARG A 310 -6.30 -46.53 31.06
C ARG A 310 -6.54 -46.62 32.56
N ASN A 311 -7.80 -46.82 32.95
CA ASN A 311 -8.14 -47.18 34.32
C ASN A 311 -7.39 -48.49 34.64
N PRO A 312 -6.45 -48.52 35.60
CA PRO A 312 -5.69 -49.73 35.94
C PRO A 312 -6.54 -50.82 36.62
N LEU A 313 -7.85 -50.60 36.78
CA LEU A 313 -8.78 -51.46 37.53
C LEU A 313 -9.68 -52.31 36.64
N LEU A 314 -9.47 -52.30 35.32
CA LEU A 314 -10.29 -53.05 34.35
C LEU A 314 -9.47 -54.05 33.51
N GLU A 315 -8.23 -54.35 33.90
CA GLU A 315 -7.30 -55.13 33.09
C GLU A 315 -7.37 -56.66 33.29
N ASP A 316 -8.50 -57.19 33.78
CA ASP A 316 -8.58 -58.63 34.08
C ASP A 316 -9.65 -59.45 33.36
N ASP A 317 -10.52 -58.91 32.47
CA ASP A 317 -11.65 -59.75 32.02
C ASP A 317 -12.19 -59.57 30.58
N LEU A 318 -11.35 -59.37 29.55
CA LEU A 318 -11.82 -59.56 28.16
C LEU A 318 -10.76 -60.20 27.23
N PRO A 319 -11.00 -61.40 26.66
CA PRO A 319 -10.13 -61.96 25.63
C PRO A 319 -10.23 -61.17 24.33
N ALA A 320 -9.08 -60.91 23.73
CA ALA A 320 -8.91 -60.18 22.48
C ALA A 320 -9.72 -60.79 21.32
N THR A 321 -10.74 -60.07 20.86
CA THR A 321 -11.36 -60.26 19.55
C THR A 321 -11.75 -58.91 18.95
N PHE A 322 -11.81 -58.89 17.61
CA PHE A 322 -11.98 -57.76 16.68
C PHE A 322 -10.65 -57.06 16.32
N GLY A 323 -9.99 -57.35 15.19
CA GLY A 323 -10.52 -57.75 13.87
C GLY A 323 -10.27 -56.60 12.90
N GLY A 324 -9.04 -56.46 12.42
CA GLY A 324 -8.69 -55.48 11.39
C GLY A 324 -9.28 -55.88 10.03
N PRO A 325 -9.73 -54.93 9.18
CA PRO A 325 -10.23 -55.27 7.87
C PRO A 325 -9.08 -55.73 6.96
N LYS A 326 -9.21 -56.95 6.44
CA LYS A 326 -8.40 -57.45 5.32
C LYS A 326 -8.96 -56.89 4.01
N ASN A 327 -8.05 -56.39 3.19
CA ASN A 327 -8.31 -56.05 1.79
C ASN A 327 -8.64 -57.32 1.00
N GLU A 328 -9.79 -57.38 0.34
CA GLU A 328 -10.00 -58.27 -0.81
C GLU A 328 -10.79 -57.57 -1.92
N ALA A 329 -10.34 -57.86 -3.13
CA ALA A 329 -10.76 -57.31 -4.41
C ALA A 329 -12.18 -57.76 -4.80
N TRP A 330 -12.94 -56.82 -5.39
CA TRP A 330 -13.75 -56.96 -6.61
C TRP A 330 -13.94 -55.56 -7.19
#